data_AF-A0A6P3XTK0-F1
#
_entry.id   AF-A0A6P3XTK0-F1
#
_cell.length_a   1.000
_cell.length_b   1.000
_cell.length_c   1.000
_cell.angle_alpha   90.00
_cell.angle_beta   90.00
_cell.angle_gamma   90.00
#
_symmetry.space_group_name_H-M   'P 1'
#
loop_
_entity.id
_entity.type
_entity.pdbx_description
1 polymer ?
#
loop_
_entity_poly.entity_id
_entity_poly.type
_entity_poly.pdbx_seq_one_letter_code
_entity_poly.pdbx_strand_id
1 'polypeptide(L)'
;MRRFRAINLIASCALVLLANYGDASSSVVQDALKKYLPVVLRNPLKELKTIPHGIVPGTLWCGPGHIAGNYSDLGRNRELDVCCREHDFCNDYIRPRSTKYGLYNSARFCRSSLCECDRRFYDCLKKAPGFFAFTVGKIYFKQCRKCFDTYYDIGTCMQRGLVVSEEQGRDGRRVFCAQFDRNPKWKQQGTGASSESTRTPAFPSRINAEPARTMPQFNPVDNDRPKDYENYDDEDESAENTDLNMLNIF
;
A
#
# COMPACT_ATOMS: atom_id res chain seq x y z
N MET A 1 -32.24 5.62 -26.28
CA MET A 1 -32.52 4.72 -25.14
C MET A 1 -31.77 3.39 -25.30
N ARG A 2 -30.59 3.26 -24.71
CA ARG A 2 -29.94 1.96 -24.43
C ARG A 2 -29.35 2.06 -23.03
N ARG A 3 -29.99 1.37 -22.08
CA ARG A 3 -29.56 1.26 -20.69
C ARG A 3 -28.33 0.36 -20.62
N PHE A 4 -27.13 0.93 -20.64
CA PHE A 4 -25.94 0.19 -20.27
C PHE A 4 -25.90 0.07 -18.75
N ARG A 5 -26.10 -1.15 -18.25
CA ARG A 5 -26.01 -1.47 -16.83
C ARG A 5 -24.57 -1.19 -16.38
N ALA A 6 -24.43 -0.39 -15.33
CA ALA A 6 -23.18 -0.09 -14.67
C ALA A 6 -22.39 -1.38 -14.42
N ILE A 7 -21.29 -1.55 -15.14
CA ILE A 7 -20.27 -2.53 -14.77
C ILE A 7 -19.64 -1.97 -13.49
N ASN A 8 -19.94 -2.62 -12.37
CA ASN A 8 -19.41 -2.31 -11.04
C ASN A 8 -17.87 -2.13 -11.09
N LEU A 9 -17.38 -0.90 -11.00
CA LEU A 9 -15.95 -0.58 -10.89
C LEU A 9 -15.28 -1.14 -9.62
N ILE A 10 -16.07 -1.71 -8.69
CA ILE A 10 -15.63 -2.50 -7.53
C ILE A 10 -14.87 -3.77 -7.97
N ALA A 11 -15.11 -4.26 -9.19
CA ALA A 11 -14.42 -5.42 -9.73
C ALA A 11 -12.95 -5.17 -10.10
N SER A 12 -12.48 -3.92 -10.17
CA SER A 12 -11.12 -3.62 -10.67
C SER A 12 -10.00 -3.99 -9.68
N CYS A 13 -10.24 -3.97 -8.36
CA CYS A 13 -9.20 -4.38 -7.40
C CYS A 13 -9.15 -5.92 -7.24
N ALA A 14 -10.31 -6.58 -7.26
CA ALA A 14 -10.41 -8.04 -7.20
C ALA A 14 -9.96 -8.71 -8.53
N LEU A 15 -10.27 -8.12 -9.69
CA LEU A 15 -9.72 -8.57 -10.97
C LEU A 15 -8.22 -8.30 -11.07
N VAL A 16 -7.67 -7.24 -10.47
CA VAL A 16 -6.20 -7.06 -10.42
C VAL A 16 -5.51 -8.12 -9.57
N LEU A 17 -6.16 -8.58 -8.49
CA LEU A 17 -5.69 -9.72 -7.67
C LEU A 17 -5.76 -11.06 -8.42
N LEU A 18 -6.76 -11.27 -9.29
CA LEU A 18 -6.95 -12.51 -10.05
C LEU A 18 -6.25 -12.51 -11.43
N ALA A 19 -6.15 -11.37 -12.11
CA ALA A 19 -5.61 -11.24 -13.46
C ALA A 19 -4.09 -10.98 -13.49
N ASN A 20 -3.46 -10.50 -12.40
CA ASN A 20 -1.99 -10.49 -12.28
C ASN A 20 -1.43 -11.84 -11.80
N TYR A 21 -2.31 -12.82 -11.58
CA TYR A 21 -1.93 -14.18 -11.28
C TYR A 21 -1.62 -14.91 -12.59
N GLY A 22 -0.46 -14.56 -13.16
CA GLY A 22 0.15 -15.36 -14.20
C GLY A 22 0.38 -16.77 -13.67
N ASP A 23 -0.35 -17.70 -14.25
CA ASP A 23 -0.29 -19.15 -14.09
C ASP A 23 -0.80 -19.73 -12.75
N ALA A 24 -2.00 -20.30 -12.81
CA ALA A 24 -2.61 -21.09 -11.74
C ALA A 24 -1.94 -22.47 -11.53
N SER A 25 -0.84 -22.77 -12.25
CA SER A 25 -0.13 -24.06 -12.19
C SER A 25 1.00 -24.16 -11.16
N SER A 26 1.42 -23.06 -10.51
CA SER A 26 2.51 -23.10 -9.52
C SER A 26 2.09 -23.82 -8.22
N SER A 27 2.98 -24.64 -7.66
CA SER A 27 2.79 -25.34 -6.36
C SER A 27 2.41 -24.40 -5.22
N VAL A 28 2.87 -23.13 -5.28
CA VAL A 28 2.52 -22.08 -4.31
C VAL A 28 1.03 -21.73 -4.35
N VAL A 29 0.43 -21.75 -5.54
CA VAL A 29 -1.01 -21.50 -5.76
C VAL A 29 -1.81 -22.67 -5.26
N GLN A 30 -1.40 -23.90 -5.55
CA GLN A 30 -2.11 -25.09 -5.09
C GLN A 30 -2.05 -25.22 -3.57
N ASP A 31 -0.92 -24.91 -2.94
CA ASP A 31 -0.80 -24.91 -1.49
C ASP A 31 -1.59 -23.76 -0.85
N ALA A 32 -1.58 -22.57 -1.46
CA ALA A 32 -2.43 -21.47 -1.04
C ALA A 32 -3.92 -21.83 -1.17
N LEU A 33 -4.34 -22.42 -2.29
CA LEU A 33 -5.72 -22.81 -2.56
C LEU A 33 -6.17 -23.93 -1.63
N LYS A 34 -5.37 -24.98 -1.41
CA LYS A 34 -5.65 -26.06 -0.45
C LYS A 34 -5.74 -25.54 0.99
N LYS A 35 -4.98 -24.49 1.34
CA LYS A 35 -5.04 -23.84 2.65
C LYS A 35 -6.23 -22.88 2.79
N TYR A 36 -6.62 -22.19 1.72
CA TYR A 36 -7.71 -21.21 1.75
C TYR A 36 -9.09 -21.80 1.50
N LEU A 37 -9.20 -22.84 0.66
CA LEU A 37 -10.48 -23.44 0.29
C LEU A 37 -11.26 -23.96 1.53
N PRO A 38 -10.65 -24.69 2.49
CA PRO A 38 -11.35 -25.11 3.71
C PRO A 38 -11.73 -23.92 4.62
N VAL A 39 -11.01 -22.81 4.53
CA VAL A 39 -11.20 -21.60 5.33
C VAL A 39 -12.35 -20.74 4.79
N VAL A 40 -12.41 -20.57 3.46
CA VAL A 40 -13.55 -19.97 2.76
C VAL A 40 -14.81 -20.79 3.01
N LEU A 41 -14.71 -22.13 3.04
CA LEU A 41 -15.84 -23.03 3.24
C LEU A 41 -16.34 -23.10 4.70
N ARG A 42 -15.54 -22.72 5.71
CA ARG A 42 -15.94 -22.77 7.13
C ARG A 42 -16.78 -21.58 7.59
N ASN A 43 -16.59 -20.39 7.01
CA ASN A 43 -17.43 -19.21 7.34
C ASN A 43 -17.39 -18.13 6.23
N PRO A 44 -17.88 -18.44 5.01
CA PRO A 44 -17.64 -17.64 3.79
C PRO A 44 -18.10 -16.18 3.92
N LEU A 45 -19.19 -15.95 4.65
CA LEU A 45 -19.84 -14.64 4.74
C LEU A 45 -19.06 -13.59 5.54
N LYS A 46 -18.10 -13.96 6.41
CA LYS A 46 -17.27 -12.95 7.13
C LYS A 46 -16.09 -12.46 6.30
N GLU A 47 -15.48 -13.34 5.51
CA GLU A 47 -14.33 -13.00 4.66
C GLU A 47 -14.73 -12.19 3.43
N LEU A 48 -15.93 -12.44 2.90
CA LEU A 48 -16.46 -11.70 1.75
C LEU A 48 -16.87 -10.26 2.10
N LYS A 49 -17.04 -9.92 3.39
CA LYS A 49 -17.38 -8.54 3.82
C LYS A 49 -16.27 -7.53 3.56
N THR A 50 -15.01 -7.97 3.43
CA THR A 50 -13.87 -7.06 3.21
C THR A 50 -13.65 -6.73 1.73
N ILE A 51 -14.15 -7.59 0.82
CA ILE A 51 -13.96 -7.48 -0.63
C ILE A 51 -14.58 -6.20 -1.24
N PRO A 52 -15.80 -5.79 -0.88
CA PRO A 52 -16.39 -4.54 -1.39
C PRO A 52 -15.55 -3.30 -1.07
N HIS A 53 -14.77 -3.35 0.02
CA HIS A 53 -13.90 -2.26 0.48
C HIS A 53 -12.48 -2.35 -0.09
N GLY A 54 -12.18 -3.36 -0.90
CA GLY A 54 -10.81 -3.58 -1.41
C GLY A 54 -9.81 -3.98 -0.31
N ILE A 55 -10.29 -4.46 0.83
CA ILE A 55 -9.46 -4.95 1.94
C ILE A 55 -9.15 -6.43 1.73
N VAL A 56 -7.87 -6.79 1.85
CA VAL A 56 -7.38 -8.17 1.68
C VAL A 56 -8.14 -9.12 2.62
N PRO A 57 -8.69 -10.25 2.13
CA PRO A 57 -9.41 -11.20 2.97
C PRO A 57 -8.58 -11.67 4.16
N GLY A 58 -9.22 -11.78 5.33
CA GLY A 58 -8.56 -12.14 6.58
C GLY A 58 -7.74 -11.01 7.23
N THR A 59 -7.83 -9.78 6.73
CA THR A 59 -7.18 -8.58 7.29
C THR A 59 -8.22 -7.48 7.55
N LEU A 60 -7.87 -6.48 8.35
CA LEU A 60 -8.70 -5.29 8.57
C LEU A 60 -8.04 -3.99 8.09
N TRP A 61 -6.73 -4.02 7.85
CA TRP A 61 -5.89 -2.85 7.56
C TRP A 61 -5.25 -2.88 6.15
N CYS A 62 -5.26 -4.02 5.47
CA CYS A 62 -4.57 -4.13 4.18
C CYS A 62 -5.47 -3.72 3.01
N GLY A 63 -5.51 -2.42 2.69
CA GLY A 63 -6.19 -1.89 1.50
C GLY A 63 -6.18 -0.36 1.48
N PRO A 64 -7.12 0.29 0.75
CA PRO A 64 -7.28 1.74 0.79
C PRO A 64 -7.85 2.19 2.14
N GLY A 65 -6.98 2.38 3.14
CA GLY A 65 -7.37 2.60 4.53
C GLY A 65 -7.71 1.28 5.24
N HIS A 66 -8.56 1.34 6.27
CA HIS A 66 -8.90 0.19 7.11
C HIS A 66 -10.38 0.14 7.48
N ILE A 67 -10.85 -1.07 7.83
CA ILE A 67 -12.19 -1.35 8.37
C ILE A 67 -12.14 -1.75 9.86
N ALA A 68 -10.97 -1.66 10.49
CA ALA A 68 -10.80 -1.93 11.91
C ALA A 68 -11.61 -0.95 12.78
N GLY A 69 -12.28 -1.48 13.82
CA GLY A 69 -13.01 -0.65 14.79
C GLY A 69 -12.08 0.05 15.77
N ASN A 70 -10.99 -0.62 16.14
CA ASN A 70 -9.97 -0.12 17.07
C ASN A 70 -8.56 -0.51 16.62
N TYR A 71 -7.55 0.17 17.19
CA TYR A 71 -6.14 -0.04 16.85
C TYR A 71 -5.69 -1.49 17.07
N SER A 72 -6.18 -2.12 18.14
CA SER A 72 -5.86 -3.49 18.52
C SER A 72 -6.54 -4.54 17.63
N ASP A 73 -7.53 -4.16 16.83
CA ASP A 73 -8.30 -5.11 16.03
C ASP A 73 -7.44 -5.59 14.88
N LEU A 74 -7.26 -6.90 14.79
CA LEU A 74 -6.52 -7.56 13.73
C LEU A 74 -7.36 -8.72 13.21
N GLY A 75 -7.32 -8.92 11.89
CA GLY A 75 -7.88 -10.05 11.19
C GLY A 75 -7.14 -11.36 11.48
N ARG A 76 -7.54 -12.42 10.78
CA ARG A 76 -6.96 -13.76 10.92
C ARG A 76 -5.49 -13.80 10.47
N ASN A 77 -5.13 -13.08 9.42
CA ASN A 77 -3.77 -12.97 8.91
C ASN A 77 -2.99 -11.94 9.74
N ARG A 78 -2.81 -12.21 11.04
CA ARG A 78 -2.36 -11.23 12.04
C ARG A 78 -1.03 -10.57 11.68
N GLU A 79 -0.03 -11.34 11.26
CA GLU A 79 1.30 -10.81 10.95
C GLU A 79 1.28 -9.85 9.75
N LEU A 80 0.52 -10.19 8.71
CA LEU A 80 0.28 -9.30 7.57
C LEU A 80 -0.47 -8.04 8.00
N ASP A 81 -1.53 -8.22 8.79
CA ASP A 81 -2.41 -7.14 9.18
C ASP A 81 -1.72 -6.14 10.12
N VAL A 82 -0.78 -6.60 10.95
CA VAL A 82 0.12 -5.74 11.73
C VAL A 82 0.97 -4.87 10.81
N CYS A 83 1.56 -5.43 9.75
CA CYS A 83 2.35 -4.65 8.79
C CYS A 83 1.52 -3.53 8.13
N CYS A 84 0.30 -3.85 7.71
CA CYS A 84 -0.59 -2.87 7.09
C CYS A 84 -1.06 -1.81 8.09
N ARG A 85 -1.41 -2.21 9.32
CA ARG A 85 -1.74 -1.26 10.39
C ARG A 85 -0.61 -0.29 10.68
N GLU A 86 0.62 -0.78 10.82
CA GLU A 86 1.78 0.10 11.05
C GLU A 86 2.00 1.08 9.90
N HIS A 87 1.77 0.63 8.65
CA HIS A 87 1.86 1.48 7.47
C HIS A 87 0.75 2.53 7.38
N ASP A 88 -0.48 2.17 7.72
CA ASP A 88 -1.63 3.10 7.78
C ASP A 88 -1.41 4.24 8.77
N PHE A 89 -0.69 3.97 9.86
CA PHE A 89 -0.28 4.96 10.87
C PHE A 89 0.88 5.87 10.42
N CYS A 90 1.35 5.74 9.18
CA CYS A 90 2.22 6.73 8.58
C CYS A 90 1.41 8.03 8.36
N ASN A 91 1.37 8.87 9.39
CA ASN A 91 0.52 10.07 9.45
C ASN A 91 0.91 11.14 8.44
N ASP A 92 2.14 11.08 7.91
CA ASP A 92 2.61 11.99 6.89
C ASP A 92 2.70 11.33 5.51
N TYR A 93 1.93 11.87 4.57
CA TYR A 93 1.83 11.37 3.21
C TYR A 93 1.26 12.42 2.26
N ILE A 94 1.51 12.19 0.97
CA ILE A 94 0.95 12.95 -0.13
C ILE A 94 -0.15 12.11 -0.79
N ARG A 95 -1.39 12.60 -0.75
CA ARG A 95 -2.53 11.94 -1.39
C ARG A 95 -2.32 11.81 -2.91
N PRO A 96 -2.98 10.84 -3.57
CA PRO A 96 -3.06 10.83 -5.03
C PRO A 96 -3.55 12.18 -5.56
N ARG A 97 -2.98 12.64 -6.67
CA ARG A 97 -3.35 13.90 -7.34
C ARG A 97 -3.35 15.13 -6.41
N SER A 98 -2.48 15.15 -5.41
CA SER A 98 -2.38 16.25 -4.44
C SER A 98 -0.93 16.71 -4.28
N THR A 99 -0.77 17.95 -3.82
CA THR A 99 0.54 18.55 -3.51
C THR A 99 0.73 18.67 -2.01
N LYS A 100 1.95 18.39 -1.54
CA LYS A 100 2.41 18.66 -0.17
C LYS A 100 3.92 18.81 -0.16
N TYR A 101 4.48 19.69 0.66
CA TYR A 101 5.92 19.98 0.71
C TYR A 101 6.51 20.39 -0.64
N GLY A 102 5.72 21.11 -1.45
CA GLY A 102 6.05 21.42 -2.85
C GLY A 102 6.12 20.21 -3.80
N LEU A 103 5.77 19.00 -3.36
CA LEU A 103 5.79 17.78 -4.16
C LEU A 103 4.38 17.41 -4.65
N TYR A 104 4.18 17.35 -5.97
CA TYR A 104 2.93 16.87 -6.57
C TYR A 104 2.97 15.35 -6.80
N ASN A 105 2.09 14.61 -6.14
CA ASN A 105 1.92 13.17 -6.36
C ASN A 105 1.00 12.92 -7.55
N SER A 106 1.58 12.70 -8.73
CA SER A 106 0.84 12.42 -9.96
C SER A 106 0.16 11.04 -10.02
N ALA A 107 0.41 10.15 -9.05
CA ALA A 107 -0.20 8.83 -9.05
C ALA A 107 -1.73 8.92 -8.90
N ARG A 108 -2.44 8.05 -9.63
CA ARG A 108 -3.91 8.00 -9.62
C ARG A 108 -4.49 7.35 -8.35
N PHE A 109 -3.81 6.33 -7.82
CA PHE A 109 -4.32 5.51 -6.72
C PHE A 109 -3.38 5.45 -5.52
N CYS A 110 -2.06 5.50 -5.75
CA CYS A 110 -1.08 5.40 -4.67
C CYS A 110 -0.92 6.73 -3.94
N ARG A 111 -1.14 6.73 -2.62
CA ARG A 111 -0.50 7.73 -1.76
C ARG A 111 1.02 7.55 -1.83
N SER A 112 1.76 8.64 -1.78
CA SER A 112 3.19 8.60 -1.52
C SER A 112 3.37 8.77 -0.01
N SER A 113 3.95 7.78 0.66
CA SER A 113 4.27 7.83 2.08
C SER A 113 5.72 8.26 2.29
N LEU A 114 6.10 8.55 3.54
CA LEU A 114 7.51 8.72 3.87
C LEU A 114 8.30 7.47 3.48
N CYS A 115 9.50 7.63 2.91
CA CYS A 115 10.34 6.49 2.51
C CYS A 115 10.70 5.59 3.69
N GLU A 116 10.82 6.14 4.88
CA GLU A 116 10.98 5.35 6.10
C GLU A 116 9.78 4.43 6.37
N CYS A 117 8.55 4.92 6.19
CA CYS A 117 7.35 4.10 6.37
C CYS A 117 7.31 2.95 5.35
N ASP A 118 7.59 3.25 4.07
CA ASP A 118 7.53 2.23 3.01
C ASP A 118 8.67 1.21 3.13
N ARG A 119 9.86 1.60 3.61
CA ARG A 119 10.95 0.67 3.94
C ARG A 119 10.58 -0.26 5.10
N ARG A 120 10.02 0.28 6.19
CA ARG A 120 9.54 -0.53 7.33
C ARG A 120 8.44 -1.50 6.90
N PHE A 121 7.51 -1.04 6.05
CA PHE A 121 6.47 -1.88 5.49
C PHE A 121 7.04 -3.01 4.62
N TYR A 122 8.02 -2.71 3.77
CA TYR A 122 8.74 -3.72 2.97
C TYR A 122 9.33 -4.81 3.86
N ASP A 123 10.10 -4.42 4.88
CA ASP A 123 10.79 -5.35 5.78
C ASP A 123 9.81 -6.18 6.62
N CYS A 124 8.70 -5.57 7.06
CA CYS A 124 7.64 -6.26 7.77
C CYS A 124 7.00 -7.34 6.88
N LEU A 125 6.63 -6.99 5.64
CA LEU A 125 6.04 -7.95 4.68
C LEU A 125 7.00 -9.07 4.29
N LYS A 126 8.32 -8.84 4.32
CA LYS A 126 9.34 -9.88 4.10
C LYS A 126 9.41 -10.92 5.23
N LYS A 127 8.99 -10.55 6.44
CA LYS A 127 8.97 -11.42 7.61
C LYS A 127 7.60 -12.06 7.82
N ALA A 128 6.53 -11.42 7.35
CA ALA A 128 5.18 -11.94 7.44
C ALA A 128 5.01 -13.20 6.55
N PRO A 129 4.55 -14.33 7.12
CA PRO A 129 4.40 -15.56 6.36
C PRO A 129 3.17 -15.55 5.47
N GLY A 130 3.21 -16.37 4.42
CA GLY A 130 2.03 -16.74 3.65
C GLY A 130 1.80 -15.95 2.38
N PHE A 131 0.89 -16.49 1.57
CA PHE A 131 0.61 -16.05 0.21
C PHE A 131 0.12 -14.59 0.12
N PHE A 132 -0.71 -14.15 1.06
CA PHE A 132 -1.24 -12.78 1.06
C PHE A 132 -0.17 -11.74 1.34
N ALA A 133 0.76 -12.00 2.26
CA ALA A 133 1.86 -11.06 2.54
C ALA A 133 2.77 -10.89 1.33
N PHE A 134 3.11 -12.00 0.67
CA PHE A 134 3.86 -11.97 -0.58
C PHE A 134 3.15 -11.17 -1.68
N THR A 135 1.85 -11.39 -1.84
CA THR A 135 1.04 -10.74 -2.87
C THR A 135 0.88 -9.25 -2.63
N VAL A 136 0.60 -8.85 -1.38
CA VAL A 136 0.54 -7.44 -0.98
C VAL A 136 1.86 -6.73 -1.28
N GLY A 137 2.99 -7.33 -0.89
CA GLY A 137 4.30 -6.77 -1.20
C GLY A 137 4.56 -6.64 -2.70
N LYS A 138 4.26 -7.68 -3.48
CA LYS A 138 4.43 -7.65 -4.95
C LYS A 138 3.59 -6.55 -5.60
N ILE A 139 2.34 -6.39 -5.19
CA ILE A 139 1.41 -5.41 -5.78
C ILE A 139 1.80 -4.00 -5.34
N TYR A 140 1.95 -3.77 -4.04
CA TYR A 140 2.23 -2.45 -3.49
C TYR A 140 3.52 -1.87 -4.07
N PHE A 141 4.63 -2.60 -3.99
CA PHE A 141 5.93 -2.12 -4.44
C PHE A 141 6.10 -2.13 -5.98
N LYS A 142 5.20 -2.78 -6.73
CA LYS A 142 5.11 -2.63 -8.19
C LYS A 142 4.34 -1.37 -8.58
N GLN A 143 3.23 -1.09 -7.92
CA GLN A 143 2.31 0.00 -8.28
C GLN A 143 2.72 1.34 -7.66
N CYS A 144 3.05 1.36 -6.37
CA CYS A 144 3.38 2.55 -5.60
C CYS A 144 4.89 2.77 -5.60
N ARG A 145 5.40 3.25 -6.73
CA ARG A 145 6.86 3.33 -7.01
C ARG A 145 7.58 4.48 -6.32
N LYS A 146 6.86 5.46 -5.76
CA LYS A 146 7.44 6.68 -5.17
C LYS A 146 7.09 6.80 -3.69
N CYS A 147 8.10 7.08 -2.89
CA CYS A 147 7.98 7.60 -1.54
C CYS A 147 8.63 9.00 -1.50
N PHE A 148 8.61 9.68 -0.36
CA PHE A 148 9.33 10.94 -0.20
C PHE A 148 10.05 11.03 1.15
N ASP A 149 11.13 11.81 1.19
CA ASP A 149 11.81 12.19 2.42
C ASP A 149 11.56 13.67 2.72
N THR A 150 11.49 14.01 4.01
CA THR A 150 11.33 15.39 4.50
C THR A 150 12.59 15.83 5.22
N TYR A 151 12.91 17.12 5.13
CA TYR A 151 14.08 17.71 5.76
C TYR A 151 13.67 18.89 6.65
N TYR A 152 14.20 18.88 7.87
CA TYR A 152 13.85 19.81 8.95
C TYR A 152 14.92 20.88 9.20
N ASP A 153 15.94 20.94 8.34
CA ASP A 153 17.04 21.90 8.42
C ASP A 153 17.25 22.56 7.04
N ILE A 154 17.32 23.89 7.01
CA ILE A 154 17.50 24.67 5.77
C ILE A 154 18.86 24.38 5.14
N GLY A 155 19.92 24.18 5.93
CA GLY A 155 21.25 23.85 5.42
C GLY A 155 21.26 22.57 4.60
N THR A 156 20.53 21.55 5.07
CA THR A 156 20.34 20.27 4.38
C THR A 156 19.62 20.44 3.04
N CYS A 157 18.62 21.33 2.98
CA CYS A 157 17.92 21.66 1.73
C CYS A 157 18.86 22.31 0.72
N MET A 158 19.65 23.30 1.17
CA MET A 158 20.62 24.00 0.31
C MET A 158 21.71 23.06 -0.19
N GLN A 159 22.25 22.19 0.67
CA GLN A 159 23.28 21.21 0.29
C GLN A 159 22.77 20.23 -0.78
N ARG A 160 21.49 19.88 -0.73
CA ARG A 160 20.83 19.01 -1.70
C ARG A 160 20.33 19.75 -2.96
N GLY A 161 20.48 21.07 -3.02
CA GLY A 161 19.94 21.89 -4.10
C GLY A 161 18.41 21.86 -4.19
N LEU A 162 17.73 21.67 -3.05
CA LEU A 162 16.27 21.62 -2.98
C LEU A 162 15.70 23.01 -2.70
N VAL A 163 14.54 23.29 -3.30
CA VAL A 163 13.79 24.53 -3.03
C VAL A 163 13.30 24.50 -1.59
N VAL A 164 13.60 25.57 -0.85
CA VAL A 164 13.12 25.76 0.51
C VAL A 164 11.69 26.29 0.45
N SER A 165 10.76 25.50 0.99
CA SER A 165 9.34 25.82 1.14
C SER A 165 8.89 25.34 2.52
N GLU A 166 8.72 26.29 3.45
CA GLU A 166 8.33 26.00 4.83
C GLU A 166 6.85 25.59 4.89
N GLU A 167 6.60 24.34 5.29
CA GLU A 167 5.26 23.80 5.51
C GLU A 167 5.22 23.05 6.85
N GLN A 168 4.06 22.99 7.49
CA GLN A 168 3.90 22.28 8.76
C GLN A 168 3.67 20.79 8.56
N GLY A 169 4.50 20.00 9.24
CA GLY A 169 4.39 18.55 9.33
C GLY A 169 3.14 18.08 10.06
N ARG A 170 2.74 16.83 9.82
CA ARG A 170 1.61 16.19 10.53
C ARG A 170 1.88 15.98 12.02
N ASP A 171 3.13 15.99 12.43
CA ASP A 171 3.60 15.95 13.81
C ASP A 171 3.83 17.36 14.41
N GLY A 172 3.45 18.42 13.67
CA GLY A 172 3.63 19.81 14.05
C GLY A 172 5.03 20.37 13.80
N ARG A 173 6.01 19.55 13.41
CA ARG A 173 7.38 20.01 13.10
C ARG A 173 7.39 20.78 11.77
N ARG A 174 8.28 21.76 11.65
CA ARG A 174 8.45 22.52 10.39
C ARG A 174 9.30 21.75 9.40
N VAL A 175 8.76 21.49 8.22
CA VAL A 175 9.47 20.88 7.09
C VAL A 175 9.90 22.00 6.16
N PHE A 176 11.19 22.08 5.85
CA PHE A 176 11.74 23.14 4.99
C PHE A 176 11.87 22.71 3.53
N CYS A 177 12.04 21.42 3.26
CA CYS A 177 11.99 20.87 1.91
C CYS A 177 11.68 19.37 1.97
N ALA A 178 11.25 18.83 0.84
CA ALA A 178 11.06 17.40 0.66
C ALA A 178 11.51 16.99 -0.76
N GLN A 179 11.76 15.70 -0.93
CA GLN A 179 12.11 15.15 -2.24
C GLN A 179 11.49 13.76 -2.42
N PHE A 180 11.01 13.47 -3.64
CA PHE A 180 10.61 12.11 -4.00
C PHE A 180 11.84 11.20 -4.11
N ASP A 181 11.70 9.96 -3.63
CA ASP A 181 12.60 8.86 -3.90
C ASP A 181 11.80 7.63 -4.37
N ARG A 182 12.50 6.55 -4.70
CA ARG A 182 11.93 5.32 -5.22
C ARG A 182 11.71 4.31 -4.10
N ASN A 183 10.51 3.74 -4.09
CA ASN A 183 10.23 2.59 -3.27
C ASN A 183 11.07 1.37 -3.69
N PRO A 184 11.45 0.50 -2.73
CA PRO A 184 12.24 -0.69 -3.02
C PRO A 184 11.50 -1.63 -3.97
N LYS A 185 12.22 -2.24 -4.91
CA LYS A 185 11.64 -3.27 -5.80
C LYS A 185 11.41 -4.56 -5.02
N TRP A 186 10.22 -5.16 -5.16
CA TRP A 186 9.92 -6.45 -4.55
C TRP A 186 10.74 -7.59 -5.17
N LYS A 187 11.72 -8.10 -4.43
CA LYS A 187 12.51 -9.29 -4.83
C LYS A 187 12.01 -10.54 -4.10
N GLN A 188 11.88 -11.68 -4.77
CA GLN A 188 11.58 -12.94 -4.08
C GLN A 188 12.77 -13.29 -3.15
N GLN A 189 12.49 -13.81 -1.95
CA GLN A 189 13.56 -14.41 -1.14
C GLN A 189 13.99 -15.69 -1.85
N GLY A 190 15.24 -15.76 -2.29
CA GLY A 190 15.83 -17.00 -2.77
C GLY A 190 15.92 -17.98 -1.60
N THR A 191 15.56 -19.24 -1.82
CA THR A 191 15.85 -20.33 -0.88
C THR A 191 17.36 -20.52 -0.82
N GLY A 192 18.03 -19.94 0.19
CA GLY A 192 19.47 -20.12 0.36
C GLY A 192 20.11 -19.35 1.52
N ALA A 193 20.53 -20.11 2.53
CA ALA A 193 21.56 -19.85 3.55
C ALA A 193 21.29 -18.78 4.63
N SER A 194 21.05 -19.30 5.84
CA SER A 194 21.39 -18.67 7.12
C SER A 194 22.92 -18.58 7.28
N SER A 195 23.44 -17.37 7.50
CA SER A 195 24.61 -16.97 8.32
C SER A 195 24.78 -15.46 8.07
N GLU A 196 25.16 -14.57 8.98
CA GLU A 196 25.72 -14.63 10.31
C GLU A 196 25.28 -13.35 11.04
N SER A 197 25.22 -13.47 12.37
CA SER A 197 24.90 -12.47 13.37
C SER A 197 25.59 -11.10 13.17
N THR A 198 24.79 -10.03 13.10
CA THR A 198 25.18 -8.72 13.63
C THR A 198 24.02 -8.24 14.49
N ARG A 199 24.29 -7.92 15.77
CA ARG A 199 23.30 -7.54 16.77
C ARG A 199 22.48 -6.34 16.29
N THR A 200 21.25 -6.60 15.87
CA THR A 200 20.20 -5.60 15.67
C THR A 200 19.30 -5.62 16.91
N PRO A 201 18.81 -4.46 17.40
CA PRO A 201 18.02 -4.42 18.63
C PRO A 201 16.81 -5.32 18.50
N ALA A 202 16.58 -6.14 19.53
CA ALA A 202 15.39 -6.97 19.63
C ALA A 202 14.15 -6.09 19.41
N PHE A 203 13.27 -6.54 18.50
CA PHE A 203 11.86 -6.15 18.58
C PHE A 203 11.43 -6.42 20.03
N PRO A 204 10.87 -5.44 20.77
CA PRO A 204 10.34 -5.74 22.07
C PRO A 204 9.18 -6.71 21.89
N SER A 205 9.43 -7.99 22.14
CA SER A 205 8.43 -8.99 22.46
C SER A 205 7.83 -8.62 23.83
N ARG A 206 7.07 -7.54 23.87
CA ARG A 206 6.24 -7.17 25.00
C ARG A 206 4.84 -6.91 24.50
N ILE A 207 4.04 -7.98 24.63
CA ILE A 207 2.63 -7.93 25.03
C ILE A 207 2.49 -7.12 26.34
N ASN A 208 2.80 -5.83 26.31
CA ASN A 208 2.37 -4.86 27.30
C ASN A 208 1.50 -3.87 26.54
N ALA A 209 0.30 -3.61 27.08
CA ALA A 209 -0.67 -2.69 26.51
C ALA A 209 0.03 -1.37 26.09
N GLU A 210 0.09 -1.12 24.79
CA GLU A 210 0.53 0.16 24.25
C GLU A 210 -0.52 1.23 24.60
N PRO A 211 -0.08 2.47 24.89
CA PRO A 211 -1.01 3.56 25.18
C PRO A 211 -1.96 3.75 24.00
N ALA A 212 -3.20 4.16 24.30
CA ALA A 212 -4.25 4.36 23.31
C ALA A 212 -3.77 5.30 22.18
N ARG A 213 -3.28 4.72 21.08
CA ARG A 213 -3.02 5.48 19.86
C ARG A 213 -4.37 5.78 19.25
N THR A 214 -4.70 7.05 19.12
CA THR A 214 -5.91 7.48 18.41
C THR A 214 -5.86 6.88 17.00
N MET A 215 -6.95 6.23 16.60
CA MET A 215 -7.08 5.69 15.24
C MET A 215 -6.72 6.80 14.24
N PRO A 216 -5.97 6.51 13.17
CA PRO A 216 -5.72 7.51 12.15
C PRO A 216 -7.10 7.88 11.63
N GLN A 217 -7.49 9.15 11.77
CA GLN A 217 -8.70 9.60 11.11
C GLN A 217 -8.43 9.48 9.61
N PHE A 218 -8.96 8.41 9.01
CA PHE A 218 -9.31 8.47 7.61
C PHE A 218 -10.41 9.51 7.54
N ASN A 219 -10.06 10.78 7.31
CA ASN A 219 -11.05 11.80 7.03
C ASN A 219 -11.78 11.33 5.76
N PRO A 220 -13.05 10.90 5.88
CA PRO A 220 -13.86 10.65 4.72
C PRO A 220 -14.22 12.04 4.21
N VAL A 221 -13.35 12.63 3.39
CA VAL A 221 -13.87 13.39 2.25
C VAL A 221 -14.23 12.34 1.20
N ASP A 222 -15.13 11.43 1.60
CA ASP A 222 -15.71 10.33 0.84
C ASP A 222 -17.15 10.67 0.42
N ASN A 223 -17.49 11.95 0.34
CA ASN A 223 -18.76 12.40 -0.27
C ASN A 223 -18.63 13.58 -1.24
N ASP A 224 -17.44 14.16 -1.41
CA ASP A 224 -17.11 14.91 -2.62
C ASP A 224 -16.36 13.98 -3.56
N ARG A 225 -17.11 13.09 -4.22
CA ARG A 225 -16.75 12.72 -5.59
C ARG A 225 -16.52 14.05 -6.30
N PRO A 226 -15.32 14.37 -6.85
CA PRO A 226 -15.20 15.52 -7.71
C PRO A 226 -16.27 15.37 -8.78
N LYS A 227 -17.21 16.32 -8.85
CA LYS A 227 -18.22 16.39 -9.93
C LYS A 227 -17.55 16.54 -11.31
N ASP A 228 -16.24 16.70 -11.32
CA ASP A 228 -15.39 16.85 -12.49
C ASP A 228 -14.82 15.51 -12.99
N TYR A 229 -15.27 14.36 -12.42
CA TYR A 229 -15.03 13.04 -13.00
C TYR A 229 -15.88 12.73 -14.25
N GLU A 230 -16.61 13.72 -14.77
CA GLU A 230 -17.37 13.67 -16.04
C GLU A 230 -17.06 14.90 -16.90
N ASN A 231 -15.79 15.10 -17.25
CA ASN A 231 -15.32 15.74 -18.49
C ASN A 231 -13.86 16.10 -18.30
N TYR A 232 -12.96 15.36 -18.92
CA TYR A 232 -11.80 15.99 -19.54
C TYR A 232 -11.37 15.05 -20.67
N ASP A 233 -11.55 15.58 -21.87
CA ASP A 233 -11.22 14.96 -23.14
C ASP A 233 -9.75 14.57 -23.21
N ASP A 234 -9.52 13.52 -24.00
CA ASP A 234 -8.24 12.95 -24.38
C ASP A 234 -7.32 13.97 -25.07
N GLU A 235 -6.50 14.73 -24.35
CA GLU A 235 -5.29 15.36 -24.92
C GLU A 235 -4.20 15.49 -23.83
N ASP A 236 -3.31 14.50 -23.73
CA ASP A 236 -1.90 14.69 -24.11
C ASP A 236 -1.14 13.35 -23.93
N GLU A 237 -0.98 12.67 -25.06
CA GLU A 237 -0.06 11.56 -25.25
C GLU A 237 1.26 12.14 -25.73
N SER A 238 2.26 12.26 -24.85
CA SER A 238 3.65 12.30 -25.30
C SER A 238 4.65 11.74 -24.28
N ALA A 239 5.24 10.61 -24.70
CA ALA A 239 6.54 10.07 -24.33
C ALA A 239 6.75 9.41 -22.95
N GLU A 240 6.38 8.14 -22.86
CA GLU A 240 7.36 7.06 -22.58
C GLU A 240 6.82 5.74 -23.13
N ASN A 241 7.07 5.51 -24.43
CA ASN A 241 6.83 4.24 -25.10
C ASN A 241 7.90 3.24 -24.67
N THR A 242 7.51 2.23 -23.87
CA THR A 242 8.17 0.91 -23.85
C THR A 242 7.10 -0.16 -23.65
N ASP A 243 6.74 -0.78 -24.77
CA ASP A 243 6.22 -2.14 -24.95
C ASP A 243 4.89 -2.53 -24.27
N LEU A 244 3.80 -2.03 -24.85
CA LEU A 244 2.54 -2.78 -24.97
C LEU A 244 2.71 -3.90 -26.02
N ASN A 245 3.41 -4.97 -25.66
CA ASN A 245 3.43 -6.19 -26.47
C ASN A 245 3.54 -7.47 -25.62
N MET A 246 2.66 -7.61 -24.63
CA MET A 246 2.49 -8.87 -23.87
C MET A 246 1.04 -9.35 -23.88
N LEU A 247 0.35 -9.15 -25.01
CA LEU A 247 -0.90 -9.85 -25.36
C LEU A 247 -0.65 -10.73 -26.59
N ASN A 248 0.23 -11.70 -26.42
CA ASN A 248 0.29 -12.95 -27.19
C ASN A 248 1.42 -13.78 -26.62
N ILE A 249 1.09 -14.97 -26.12
CA ILE A 249 1.88 -16.22 -26.21
C ILE A 249 1.06 -17.27 -25.42
N PHE A 250 0.53 -18.21 -26.21
CA PHE A 250 0.00 -19.56 -25.94
C PHE A 250 -0.47 -19.94 -24.53
#